data_AF-A0AAE3L0V0-F1
#
_entry.id   AF-A0AAE3L0V0-F1
#
_cell.length_a   1.000
_cell.length_b   1.000
_cell.length_c   1.000
_cell.angle_alpha   90.00
_cell.angle_beta   90.00
_cell.angle_gamma   90.00
#
_symmetry.space_group_name_H-M   'P 1'
#
loop_
_entity.id
_entity.type
_entity.pdbx_description
1 polymer ?
#
loop_
_entity_poly.entity_id
_entity_poly.type
_entity_poly.pdbx_seq_one_letter_code
_entity_poly.pdbx_strand_id
1 'polypeptide(L)' 'MTLAERVVEFLNSRRPSAFCDDCIADEMGSNRHHTQQTTHPLGLTRGYERARNHCHRCGADNKLAIRGL' A
#
# COMPACT_ATOMS: atom_id res chain seq x y z
N MET A 1 -0.60 -15.42 9.75
CA MET A 1 -0.82 -14.43 8.68
C MET A 1 0.50 -13.79 8.31
N THR A 2 0.87 -13.81 7.04
CA THR A 2 2.11 -13.22 6.51
C THR A 2 1.98 -11.70 6.38
N LEU A 3 3.10 -10.98 6.22
CA LEU A 3 3.07 -9.55 5.92
C LEU A 3 2.29 -9.27 4.63
N ALA A 4 2.44 -10.10 3.61
CA ALA A 4 1.74 -9.94 2.33
C ALA A 4 0.23 -10.07 2.48
N GLU A 5 -0.25 -11.07 3.23
CA GLU A 5 -1.67 -11.25 3.53
C GLU A 5 -2.24 -10.04 4.28
N ARG A 6 -1.51 -9.54 5.30
CA ARG A 6 -1.91 -8.35 6.07
C ARG A 6 -2.01 -7.10 5.20
N VAL A 7 -1.06 -6.89 4.28
CA VAL A 7 -1.06 -5.75 3.35
C VAL A 7 -2.25 -5.86 2.38
N VAL A 8 -2.53 -7.04 1.86
CA VAL A 8 -3.69 -7.29 0.98
C VAL A 8 -5.00 -7.00 1.70
N GLU A 9 -5.17 -7.51 2.92
CA GLU A 9 -6.36 -7.27 3.74
C GLU A 9 -6.53 -5.78 4.06
N PHE A 10 -5.45 -5.09 4.41
CA PHE A 10 -5.45 -3.64 4.64
C PHE A 10 -5.90 -2.84 3.42
N LEU A 11 -5.36 -3.15 2.24
CA LEU A 11 -5.71 -2.45 1.01
C LEU A 11 -7.15 -2.76 0.57
N ASN A 12 -7.62 -3.98 0.79
CA ASN A 12 -8.97 -4.40 0.42
C ASN A 12 -10.05 -3.81 1.34
N SER A 13 -9.79 -3.77 2.64
CA SER A 13 -10.70 -3.17 3.64
C SER A 13 -10.82 -1.65 3.51
N ARG A 14 -9.90 -1.00 2.79
CA ARG A 14 -9.84 0.46 2.64
C ARG A 14 -10.00 0.92 1.19
N ARG A 15 -10.53 0.09 0.29
CA ARG A 15 -10.80 0.52 -1.09
C ARG A 15 -11.81 1.68 -1.11
N PRO A 16 -11.63 2.70 -1.97
CA PRO A 16 -10.58 2.88 -2.98
C PRO A 16 -9.39 3.76 -2.51
N SER A 17 -9.16 3.89 -1.20
CA SER A 17 -8.13 4.78 -0.65
C SER A 17 -6.71 4.28 -0.95
N ALA A 18 -5.83 5.21 -1.35
CA ALA A 18 -4.42 4.94 -1.64
C ALA A 18 -3.51 5.24 -0.44
N PHE A 19 -2.50 4.39 -0.24
CA PHE A 19 -1.55 4.51 0.87
C PHE A 19 -0.11 4.35 0.37
N CYS A 20 0.80 5.20 0.85
CA CYS A 20 2.24 5.07 0.53
C CYS A 20 2.90 3.98 1.38
N ASP A 21 4.02 3.45 0.90
CA ASP A 21 4.74 2.36 1.58
C ASP A 21 5.15 2.72 3.02
N ASP A 22 5.48 3.99 3.30
CA ASP A 22 5.82 4.44 4.66
C ASP A 22 4.64 4.24 5.63
N CYS A 23 3.44 4.62 5.20
CA CYS A 23 2.22 4.53 6.00
C CYS A 23 1.74 3.09 6.16
N ILE A 24 1.95 2.24 5.14
CA ILE A 24 1.66 0.82 5.25
C ILE A 24 2.67 0.15 6.17
N ALA A 25 3.97 0.47 6.06
CA ALA A 25 5.01 -0.09 6.91
C ALA A 25 4.75 0.18 8.40
N ASP A 26 4.38 1.42 8.73
CA ASP A 26 4.02 1.82 10.09
C ASP A 26 2.80 1.04 10.61
N GLU A 27 1.74 0.90 9.80
CA GLU A 27 0.56 0.09 10.18
C GLU A 27 0.91 -1.38 10.41
N MET A 28 1.81 -1.93 9.59
CA MET A 28 2.19 -3.34 9.65
C MET A 28 3.18 -3.66 10.76
N GLY A 29 3.74 -2.63 11.43
CA GLY A 29 4.88 -2.79 12.34
C GLY A 29 6.11 -3.33 11.60
N SER A 30 6.29 -2.90 10.35
CA SER A 30 7.37 -3.34 9.45
C SER A 30 8.21 -2.16 8.98
N ASN A 31 9.25 -2.44 8.20
CA ASN A 31 10.04 -1.40 7.54
C ASN A 31 9.54 -1.14 6.11
N ARG A 32 9.90 0.03 5.58
CA ARG A 32 9.56 0.46 4.22
C ARG A 32 10.05 -0.54 3.16
N HIS A 33 11.22 -1.14 3.34
CA HIS A 33 11.83 -2.03 2.36
C HIS A 33 11.01 -3.33 2.18
N HIS A 34 10.65 -4.01 3.28
CA HIS A 34 9.80 -5.20 3.26
C HIS A 34 8.40 -4.90 2.72
N THR A 35 7.85 -3.74 3.10
CA THR A 35 6.55 -3.30 2.60
C THR A 35 6.60 -3.06 1.09
N GLN A 36 7.63 -2.37 0.61
CA GLN A 36 7.85 -2.12 -0.81
C GLN A 36 7.99 -3.42 -1.62
N GLN A 37 8.70 -4.42 -1.09
CA GLN A 37 8.83 -5.75 -1.72
C GLN A 37 7.48 -6.47 -1.87
N THR A 38 6.49 -6.12 -1.04
CA THR A 38 5.12 -6.65 -1.11
C THR A 38 4.24 -5.82 -2.05
N THR A 39 4.23 -4.50 -1.89
CA THR A 39 3.35 -3.60 -2.64
C THR A 39 3.78 -3.45 -4.10
N HIS A 40 5.05 -3.67 -4.44
CA HIS A 40 5.56 -3.53 -5.81
C HIS A 40 4.95 -4.58 -6.75
N PRO A 41 5.08 -5.89 -6.48
CA PRO A 41 4.43 -6.91 -7.29
C PRO A 41 2.91 -6.79 -7.29
N LEU A 42 2.28 -6.40 -6.16
CA LEU A 42 0.82 -6.18 -6.12
C LEU A 42 0.36 -5.14 -7.14
N GLY A 43 1.09 -4.03 -7.26
CA GLY A 43 0.81 -2.97 -8.23
C GLY A 43 0.96 -3.38 -9.71
N LEU A 44 1.53 -4.56 -9.99
CA LEU A 44 1.62 -5.12 -11.34
C LEU A 44 0.43 -6.06 -11.66
N THR A 45 -0.45 -6.32 -10.69
CA THR A 45 -1.62 -7.19 -10.86
C THR A 45 -2.88 -6.37 -11.17
N ARG A 46 -3.88 -7.00 -11.79
CA ARG A 46 -5.13 -6.30 -12.20
C ARG A 46 -6.00 -5.77 -11.06
N GLY A 47 -5.77 -6.22 -9.81
CA GLY A 47 -6.60 -5.86 -8.67
C GLY A 47 -6.13 -4.64 -7.88
N TYR A 48 -4.97 -4.07 -8.26
CA TYR A 48 -4.36 -2.97 -7.55
C TYR A 48 -3.79 -1.96 -8.52
N GLU A 49 -3.76 -0.71 -8.09
CA GLU A 49 -3.10 0.36 -8.79
C GLU A 49 -2.01 0.93 -7.89
N ARG A 50 -0.78 0.99 -8.42
CA ARG A 50 0.35 1.63 -7.77
C ARG A 50 0.87 2.77 -8.65
N ALA A 51 0.68 4.00 -8.21
CA ALA A 51 1.03 5.20 -8.96
C ALA A 51 1.42 6.35 -8.02
N ARG A 52 1.92 7.46 -8.58
CA ARG A 52 2.04 8.68 -7.80
C ARG A 52 0.63 9.21 -7.51
N ASN A 53 0.27 9.29 -6.23
CA ASN A 53 -1.06 9.66 -5.78
C ASN A 53 -0.99 10.36 -4.41
N HIS A 54 -2.13 10.85 -3.94
CA HIS A 54 -2.36 11.29 -2.59
C HIS A 54 -2.40 10.10 -1.63
N CYS A 55 -1.66 10.16 -0.51
CA CYS A 55 -1.74 9.16 0.54
C CYS A 55 -2.83 9.52 1.55
N HIS A 56 -3.86 8.68 1.69
CA HIS A 56 -4.99 8.93 2.57
C HIS A 56 -4.63 9.00 4.07
N ARG A 57 -3.50 8.42 4.49
CA ARG A 57 -3.07 8.43 5.90
C ARG A 57 -2.23 9.64 6.28
N CYS A 58 -1.21 9.98 5.50
CA CYS A 58 -0.31 11.10 5.83
C CYS A 58 -0.67 12.41 5.13
N GLY A 59 -1.63 12.39 4.20
CA GLY A 59 -2.06 13.57 3.45
C GLY A 59 -1.05 14.07 2.40
N ALA A 60 0.10 13.41 2.24
CA ALA A 60 1.12 13.83 1.28
C ALA A 60 0.69 13.50 -0.16
N ASP A 61 0.79 14.49 -1.03
CA ASP A 61 0.58 14.35 -2.47
C ASP A 61 1.82 13.83 -3.19
N ASN A 62 1.63 13.35 -4.43
CA ASN A 62 2.68 12.90 -5.33
C ASN A 62 3.58 11.78 -4.74
N LYS A 63 3.08 11.02 -3.75
CA LYS A 63 3.77 9.84 -3.20
C LYS A 63 3.47 8.62 -4.04
N LEU A 64 4.45 7.72 -4.15
CA LEU A 64 4.19 6.39 -4.72
C LEU A 64 3.31 5.60 -3.75
N ALA A 65 2.03 5.49 -4.07
CA ALA A 65 0.99 4.90 -3.24
C ALA A 65 0.27 3.77 -3.98
N ILE A 66 -0.28 2.83 -3.23
CA ILE A 66 -1.03 1.69 -3.74
C ILE A 66 -2.46 1.69 -3.17
N ARG A 67 -3.43 1.31 -4.00
CA ARG A 67 -4.83 1.05 -3.61
C ARG A 67 -5.35 -0.22 -4.28
N GLY A 68 -6.36 -0.85 -3.68
CA GLY A 68 -7.17 -1.86 -4.36
C GLY A 68 -8.19 -1.20 -5.29
N LEU A 69 -8.44 -1.84 -6.43
CA LEU A 69 -9.44 -1.44 -7.44
C LEU A 69 -10.82 -2.04 -7.16
#